data_AF-A0A314YSW1-F1
#
_entry.id   AF-A0A314YSW1-F1
#
_cell.length_a   1.000
_cell.length_b   1.000
_cell.length_c   1.000
_cell.angle_alpha   90.00
_cell.angle_beta   90.00
_cell.angle_gamma   90.00
#
_symmetry.space_group_name_H-M   'P 1'
#
loop_
_entity.id
_entity.type
_entity.pdbx_description
1 polymer ?
#
loop_
_entity_poly.entity_id
_entity_poly.type
_entity_poly.pdbx_seq_one_letter_code
_entity_poly.pdbx_strand_id
1 'polypeptide(L)'
;MPDHVMDIIDPSLLIERNDAHGDGDRYESEIRARRTTSYRHGSPIQATRLEECLVSVMQIGLSCSAISPTERGQMDVVVNKLKAARDSYLNLRRRREE
;
A
#
# COMPACT_ATOMS: atom_id res chain seq x y z
N MET A 1 20.05 -4.49 3.28
CA MET A 1 19.12 -5.44 3.94
C MET A 1 17.72 -5.30 3.34
N PRO A 2 17.45 -5.86 2.15
CA PRO A 2 16.15 -5.78 1.48
C PRO A 2 15.21 -6.97 1.76
N ASP A 3 15.74 -8.09 2.27
CA ASP A 3 15.03 -9.39 2.25
C ASP A 3 14.03 -9.61 3.39
N HIS A 4 14.04 -8.76 4.43
CA HIS A 4 13.14 -8.85 5.58
C HIS A 4 12.17 -7.66 5.69
N VAL A 5 11.99 -6.91 4.60
CA VAL A 5 11.00 -5.81 4.56
C VAL A 5 9.60 -6.34 4.88
N MET A 6 9.28 -7.55 4.42
CA MET A 6 8.02 -8.25 4.69
C MET A 6 7.74 -8.49 6.16
N ASP A 7 8.78 -8.62 6.98
CA ASP A 7 8.64 -8.88 8.42
C ASP A 7 8.25 -7.62 9.21
N ILE A 8 8.33 -6.44 8.57
CA ILE A 8 8.06 -5.13 9.18
C ILE A 8 6.69 -4.59 8.73
N ILE A 9 6.15 -5.07 7.60
CA ILE A 9 4.86 -4.62 7.08
C ILE A 9 3.75 -5.10 8.01
N ASP A 10 3.03 -4.16 8.64
CA ASP A 10 1.81 -4.48 9.38
C ASP A 10 0.78 -5.10 8.40
N PRO A 11 0.31 -6.34 8.63
CA PRO A 11 -0.69 -7.00 7.78
C PRO A 11 -1.96 -6.17 7.58
N SER A 12 -2.28 -5.26 8.52
CA SER A 12 -3.42 -4.35 8.41
C SER A 12 -3.29 -3.37 7.24
N LEU A 13 -2.08 -3.13 6.71
CA LEU A 13 -1.82 -2.27 5.55
C LEU A 13 -2.23 -2.92 4.22
N LEU A 14 -2.43 -4.25 4.20
CA LEU A 14 -2.90 -4.98 3.01
C LEU A 14 -4.43 -4.97 2.86
N ILE A 15 -5.13 -4.24 3.73
CA ILE A 15 -6.59 -4.13 3.71
C ILE A 15 -6.98 -2.90 2.86
N GLU A 16 -7.49 -3.14 1.66
CA GLU A 16 -8.02 -2.07 0.81
C GLU A 16 -9.34 -1.56 1.43
N ARG A 17 -9.32 -0.33 1.96
CA ARG A 17 -10.53 0.32 2.45
C ARG A 17 -11.34 0.77 1.24
N ASN A 18 -12.46 0.10 0.98
CA ASN A 18 -13.45 0.56 0.02
C ASN A 18 -14.14 1.81 0.61
N ASP A 19 -13.64 2.99 0.27
CA ASP A 19 -14.27 4.28 0.51
C ASP A 19 -15.43 4.48 -0.48
N ALA A 20 -16.45 3.63 -0.32
CA ALA A 20 -17.77 3.89 -0.88
C ALA A 20 -18.23 5.27 -0.37
N HIS A 21 -18.45 6.20 -1.30
CA HIS A 21 -19.00 7.53 -1.04
C HIS A 21 -20.19 7.43 -0.09
N GLY A 22 -20.10 8.16 1.03
CA GLY A 22 -21.09 8.10 2.09
C GLY A 22 -22.45 8.65 1.66
N ASP A 23 -23.50 7.96 2.09
CA ASP A 23 -24.73 8.60 2.52
C ASP A 23 -24.89 8.33 4.02
N GLY A 24 -25.34 9.36 4.74
CA GLY A 24 -25.21 9.50 6.18
C GLY A 24 -26.07 8.53 7.01
N ASP A 25 -25.80 8.59 8.31
CA ASP A 25 -26.65 8.13 9.40
C ASP A 25 -26.54 6.66 9.83
N ARG A 26 -25.47 6.32 10.56
CA ARG A 26 -25.51 5.34 11.68
C ARG A 26 -24.26 5.39 12.55
N TYR A 27 -24.11 6.49 13.29
CA TYR A 27 -23.15 6.57 14.38
C TYR A 27 -23.60 5.65 15.54
N GLU A 28 -22.65 5.03 16.24
CA GLU A 28 -22.77 4.23 17.49
C GLU A 28 -23.11 2.73 17.44
N SER A 29 -23.82 2.18 16.46
CA SER A 29 -24.00 0.70 16.40
C SER A 29 -22.86 -0.02 15.64
N GLU A 30 -22.03 0.73 14.91
CA GLU A 30 -20.99 0.20 14.00
C GLU A 30 -19.65 -0.13 14.69
N ILE A 31 -19.38 0.39 15.90
CA ILE A 31 -18.08 0.17 16.58
C ILE A 31 -17.90 -1.30 16.97
N ARG A 32 -18.99 -2.03 17.25
CA ARG A 32 -18.94 -3.47 17.58
C ARG A 32 -18.95 -4.36 16.33
N ALA A 33 -19.66 -3.98 15.27
CA ALA A 33 -19.77 -4.76 14.03
C ALA A 33 -18.55 -4.59 13.09
N ARG A 34 -17.83 -3.46 13.16
CA ARG A 34 -16.58 -3.23 12.40
C ARG A 34 -15.46 -4.19 12.78
N ARG A 35 -15.44 -4.65 14.04
CA ARG A 35 -14.45 -5.63 14.51
C ARG A 35 -14.69 -7.03 13.94
N THR A 36 -15.90 -7.36 13.50
CA THR A 36 -16.27 -8.72 13.08
C THR A 36 -16.50 -8.90 11.59
N THR A 37 -16.62 -7.82 10.78
CA THR A 37 -17.00 -7.95 9.35
C THR A 37 -16.07 -7.26 8.34
N SER A 38 -15.00 -6.58 8.75
CA SER A 38 -14.20 -5.73 7.84
C SER A 38 -12.91 -6.35 7.29
N TYR A 39 -12.58 -7.60 7.62
CA TYR A 39 -11.54 -8.37 6.92
C TYR A 39 -12.05 -8.81 5.54
N ARG A 40 -12.46 -7.86 4.69
CA ARG A 40 -12.64 -8.14 3.27
C ARG A 40 -11.25 -8.22 2.67
N HIS A 41 -10.71 -9.43 2.67
CA HIS A 41 -9.64 -9.82 1.77
C HIS A 41 -10.05 -9.30 0.39
N GLY A 42 -9.31 -8.33 -0.16
CA GLY A 42 -9.39 -8.04 -1.59
C GLY A 42 -9.20 -9.36 -2.35
N SER A 43 -9.53 -9.41 -3.64
CA SER A 43 -9.20 -10.63 -4.40
C SER A 43 -7.73 -10.99 -4.13
N PRO A 44 -7.34 -12.28 -3.97
CA PRO A 44 -5.96 -12.63 -3.60
C PRO A 44 -4.91 -11.90 -4.44
N ILE A 45 -5.24 -11.62 -5.70
CA ILE A 45 -4.38 -10.91 -6.66
C ILE A 45 -4.32 -9.39 -6.41
N GLN A 46 -5.35 -8.76 -5.83
CA GLN A 46 -5.27 -7.36 -5.35
C GLN A 46 -4.38 -7.25 -4.11
N ALA A 47 -4.50 -8.21 -3.18
CA ALA A 47 -3.65 -8.25 -1.99
C ALA A 47 -2.16 -8.40 -2.35
N THR A 48 -1.81 -9.32 -3.26
CA THR A 48 -0.42 -9.48 -3.71
C THR A 48 0.15 -8.26 -4.43
N ARG A 49 -0.69 -7.51 -5.17
CA ARG A 49 -0.25 -6.29 -5.87
C ARG A 49 -0.02 -5.12 -4.92
N LEU A 50 -0.88 -4.98 -3.92
CA LEU A 50 -0.71 -3.98 -2.88
C LEU A 50 0.57 -4.27 -2.09
N GLU A 51 0.81 -5.54 -1.79
CA GLU A 51 2.05 -6.03 -1.16
C GLU A 51 3.30 -5.66 -1.98
N GLU A 52 3.33 -6.00 -3.28
CA GLU A 52 4.44 -5.65 -4.18
C GLU A 52 4.68 -4.13 -4.24
N CYS A 53 3.61 -3.35 -4.30
CA CYS A 53 3.69 -1.89 -4.28
C CYS A 53 4.29 -1.37 -2.96
N LEU A 54 3.83 -1.90 -1.82
CA LEU A 54 4.32 -1.54 -0.49
C LEU A 54 5.81 -1.88 -0.33
N VAL A 55 6.23 -3.07 -0.77
CA VAL A 55 7.65 -3.46 -0.77
C VAL A 55 8.49 -2.46 -1.55
N SER A 56 8.04 -2.08 -2.76
CA SER A 56 8.74 -1.10 -3.58
C SER A 56 8.86 0.27 -2.88
N VAL A 57 7.77 0.76 -2.29
CA VAL A 57 7.74 2.04 -1.56
C VAL A 57 8.66 2.01 -0.35
N MET A 58 8.67 0.91 0.42
CA MET A 58 9.55 0.76 1.58
C MET A 58 11.03 0.74 1.16
N GLN A 59 11.38 0.03 0.09
CA GLN A 59 12.75 0.04 -0.44
C GLN A 59 13.19 1.44 -0.87
N ILE A 60 12.30 2.21 -1.50
CA ILE A 60 12.57 3.62 -1.84
C ILE A 60 12.79 4.44 -0.56
N GLY A 61 11.90 4.30 0.44
CA GLY A 61 12.03 4.97 1.73
C GLY A 61 13.34 4.67 2.43
N LEU A 62 13.76 3.40 2.46
CA LEU A 62 15.06 2.98 3.00
C LEU A 62 16.23 3.65 2.27
N SER A 63 16.16 3.75 0.94
CA SER A 63 17.20 4.44 0.16
C SER A 63 17.28 5.94 0.44
N CYS A 64 16.18 6.56 0.89
CA CYS A 64 16.15 7.97 1.28
C CYS A 64 16.64 8.20 2.71
N SER A 65 16.49 7.19 3.57
CA SER A 65 16.82 7.23 5.00
C SER A 65 18.23 6.73 5.32
N ALA A 66 19.10 6.57 4.33
CA ALA A 66 20.49 6.21 4.56
C ALA A 66 21.18 7.21 5.50
N ILE A 67 22.04 6.70 6.40
CA ILE A 67 22.72 7.50 7.42
C ILE A 67 23.59 8.57 6.76
N SER A 68 24.38 8.18 5.76
CA SER A 68 25.22 9.08 5.00
C SER A 68 24.43 9.77 3.86
N PRO A 69 24.52 11.10 3.69
CA PRO A 69 23.89 11.79 2.57
C PRO A 69 24.32 11.28 1.20
N THR A 70 25.59 10.86 1.05
CA THR A 70 26.15 10.37 -0.22
C THR A 70 25.62 8.99 -0.62
N GLU A 71 25.09 8.24 0.34
CA GLU A 71 24.48 6.92 0.12
C GLU A 71 22.98 7.03 -0.18
N ARG A 72 22.37 8.21 0.02
CA ARG A 72 20.97 8.43 -0.27
C ARG A 72 20.74 8.44 -1.78
N GLY A 73 19.62 7.86 -2.19
CA GLY A 73 19.20 7.91 -3.59
C GLY A 73 19.05 9.36 -4.07
N GLN A 74 19.49 9.65 -5.30
CA GLN A 74 19.26 10.96 -5.91
C GLN A 74 17.76 11.21 -6.05
N MET A 75 17.34 12.45 -5.82
CA MET A 75 15.92 12.77 -5.68
C MET A 75 15.14 12.59 -6.99
N ASP A 76 15.75 12.84 -8.14
CA ASP A 76 15.17 12.56 -9.46
C ASP A 76 14.91 11.05 -9.63
N VAL A 77 15.86 10.21 -9.23
CA VAL A 77 15.73 8.74 -9.25
C VAL A 77 14.62 8.29 -8.31
N VAL A 78 14.56 8.84 -7.09
CA VAL A 78 13.52 8.54 -6.09
C VAL A 78 12.14 8.88 -6.63
N VAL A 79 11.95 10.08 -7.17
CA VAL A 79 10.67 10.53 -7.73
C VAL A 79 10.26 9.65 -8.92
N ASN A 80 11.20 9.29 -9.79
CA ASN A 80 10.91 8.41 -10.92
C ASN A 80 10.48 7.00 -10.47
N LYS A 81 11.14 6.44 -9.44
CA LYS A 81 10.76 5.15 -8.85
C LYS A 81 9.37 5.21 -8.20
N LEU A 82 9.05 6.29 -7.48
CA LEU A 82 7.72 6.47 -6.87
C LEU A 82 6.61 6.56 -7.93
N LYS A 83 6.84 7.32 -9.01
CA LYS A 83 5.90 7.39 -10.14
C LYS A 83 5.68 6.01 -10.76
N ALA A 84 6.77 5.27 -11.01
CA ALA A 84 6.70 3.93 -11.58
C ALA A 84 5.94 2.94 -10.66
N ALA A 85 6.19 2.98 -9.34
CA ALA A 85 5.48 2.14 -8.37
C ALA A 85 3.96 2.44 -8.37
N ARG A 86 3.58 3.72 -8.32
CA ARG A 86 2.18 4.16 -8.43
C ARG A 86 1.54 3.71 -9.73
N ASP A 87 2.20 3.96 -10.86
CA ASP A 87 1.66 3.67 -12.17
C ASP A 87 1.54 2.16 -12.39
N SER A 88 2.48 1.36 -11.87
CA SER A 88 2.36 -0.10 -11.83
C SER A 88 1.10 -0.51 -11.08
N TYR A 89 0.90 -0.05 -9.84
CA TYR A 89 -0.27 -0.38 -9.03
C TYR A 89 -1.60 0.01 -9.72
N LEU A 90 -1.69 1.22 -10.28
CA LEU A 90 -2.92 1.72 -10.91
C LEU A 90 -3.21 1.09 -12.29
N ASN A 91 -2.18 0.91 -13.14
CA ASN A 91 -2.36 0.26 -14.45
C ASN A 91 -2.76 -1.20 -14.30
N LEU A 92 -2.25 -1.84 -13.26
CA LEU A 92 -2.66 -3.17 -12.85
C LEU A 92 -4.16 -3.18 -12.46
N ARG A 93 -4.67 -2.17 -11.74
CA ARG A 93 -6.09 -2.04 -11.38
C ARG A 93 -7.01 -1.91 -12.61
N ARG A 94 -6.63 -1.06 -13.57
CA ARG A 94 -7.42 -0.76 -14.78
C ARG A 94 -7.63 -1.96 -15.74
N ARG A 95 -6.64 -2.85 -15.89
CA ARG A 95 -6.74 -4.06 -16.74
C ARG A 95 -7.83 -5.08 -16.32
N ARG A 96 -8.58 -4.83 -15.25
CA ARG A 96 -9.65 -5.71 -14.76
C ARG A 96 -11.04 -5.11 -14.80
N GLU A 97 -11.12 -3.81 -15.04
CA GLU A 97 -12.39 -3.10 -15.23
C GLU A 97 -12.84 -3.14 -16.71
N GLU A 98 -11.96 -3.64 -17.59
CA GLU A 98 -12.20 -3.99 -19.00
C GLU A 98 -12.55 -5.48 -19.14
#